data_AF-A0A7Y2YMU7-F1
#
_entry.id   AF-A0A7Y2YMU7-F1
#
_cell.length_a   1.000
_cell.length_b   1.000
_cell.length_c   1.000
_cell.angle_alpha   90.00
_cell.angle_beta   90.00
_cell.angle_gamma   90.00
#
_symmetry.space_group_name_H-M   'P 1'
#
loop_
_entity.id
_entity.type
_entity.pdbx_description
1 polymer ?
#
loop_
_entity_poly.entity_id
_entity_poly.type
_entity_poly.pdbx_seq_one_letter_code
_entity_poly.pdbx_strand_id
1 'polypeptide(L)'
;FTLHQKGVEFKDHSPGNTLIVKGSDDYRFYLVDLNRMNFRTLDFNARMKNFARLTKYKSMVEVMSVEYAKCMQLPYDKVFNAMWNEVRKFRASFDRKRKIKKMLGL
;
A
#
# COMPACT_ATOMS: atom_id res chain seq x y z
N PHE A 1 -1.91 10.08 1.10
CA PHE A 1 -1.66 10.98 -0.06
C PHE A 1 -0.47 11.91 0.18
N THR A 2 -0.45 12.65 1.30
CA THR A 2 0.65 13.56 1.68
C THR A 2 2.03 12.92 1.63
N LEU A 3 2.17 11.67 2.06
CA LEU A 3 3.41 10.89 1.95
C LEU A 3 3.98 10.88 0.51
N HIS A 4 3.14 10.55 -0.47
CA HIS A 4 3.55 10.52 -1.88
C HIS A 4 3.76 11.93 -2.47
N GLN A 5 3.03 12.95 -2.00
CA GLN A 5 3.27 14.34 -2.39
C GLN A 5 4.64 14.84 -1.91
N LYS A 6 5.07 14.40 -0.73
CA LYS A 6 6.41 14.67 -0.20
C LYS A 6 7.52 13.83 -0.84
N GLY A 7 7.21 13.09 -1.91
CA GLY A 7 8.18 12.26 -2.62
C GLY A 7 8.69 11.07 -1.82
N VAL A 8 7.91 10.57 -0.86
CA VAL A 8 8.30 9.40 -0.07
C VAL A 8 7.70 8.15 -0.69
N GLU A 9 8.53 7.20 -1.08
CA GLU A 9 8.16 5.83 -1.44
C GLU A 9 8.53 4.92 -0.27
N PHE A 10 7.54 4.41 0.46
CA PHE A 10 7.80 3.56 1.62
C PHE A 10 7.82 2.08 1.21
N LYS A 11 9.00 1.48 0.99
CA LYS A 11 9.10 0.12 0.41
C LYS A 11 8.44 -0.96 1.26
N ASP A 12 8.41 -0.75 2.57
CA ASP A 12 7.83 -1.67 3.53
C ASP A 12 6.48 -1.15 4.08
N HIS A 13 5.70 -0.48 3.23
CA HIS A 13 4.36 0.01 3.55
C HIS A 13 3.35 -1.13 3.74
N SER A 14 3.43 -1.78 4.90
CA SER A 14 2.58 -2.88 5.34
C SER A 14 1.76 -2.46 6.58
N PRO A 15 0.70 -3.21 6.95
CA PRO A 15 -0.05 -2.94 8.18
C PRO A 15 0.83 -2.88 9.42
N GLY A 16 1.80 -3.80 9.52
CA GLY A 16 2.70 -3.88 10.68
C GLY A 16 3.62 -2.67 10.83
N ASN A 17 3.78 -1.88 9.77
CA ASN A 17 4.61 -0.68 9.75
C ASN A 17 3.78 0.61 9.84
N THR A 18 2.50 0.49 10.23
CA THR A 18 1.63 1.62 10.52
C THR A 18 1.07 1.47 11.93
N LEU A 19 1.51 2.33 12.85
CA LEU A 19 0.94 2.44 14.18
C LEU A 19 -0.30 3.34 14.13
N ILE A 20 -1.40 2.86 14.68
CA ILE A 20 -2.66 3.59 14.77
C ILE A 20 -2.92 3.88 16.24
N VAL A 21 -2.99 5.15 16.59
CA VAL A 21 -3.33 5.61 17.95
C VAL A 21 -4.73 6.21 17.91
N LYS A 22 -5.64 5.65 18.70
CA LYS A 22 -7.01 6.17 18.87
C LYS A 22 -7.01 7.26 19.95
N GLY A 23 -7.42 8.47 19.61
CA GLY A 23 -7.71 9.54 20.57
C GLY A 23 -9.18 9.54 21.00
N SER A 24 -9.64 10.63 21.61
CA SER A 24 -11.06 10.79 21.98
C SER A 24 -11.96 10.85 20.75
N ASP A 25 -11.56 11.67 19.76
CA ASP A 25 -12.37 11.98 18.58
C ASP A 25 -11.58 11.80 17.25
N ASP A 26 -10.34 11.31 17.34
CA ASP A 26 -9.45 11.19 16.19
C ASP A 26 -8.67 9.87 16.14
N TYR A 27 -8.04 9.64 14.98
CA TYR A 27 -7.07 8.57 14.78
C TYR A 27 -5.78 9.17 14.24
N ARG A 28 -4.67 8.89 14.92
CA ARG A 28 -3.33 9.32 14.51
C ARG A 28 -2.58 8.12 13.93
N PHE A 29 -2.07 8.30 12.71
CA PHE A 29 -1.32 7.29 11.98
C PHE A 29 0.16 7.65 11.97
N TYR A 30 1.00 6.73 12.43
CA TYR A 30 2.44 6.88 12.44
C TYR A 30 3.07 5.76 11.61
N LEU A 31 4.13 6.10 10.89
CA LEU A 31 4.94 5.12 10.17
C LEU A 31 6.12 4.74 11.03
N VAL A 32 6.37 3.45 11.13
CA VAL A 32 7.49 2.86 11.87
C VAL A 32 8.35 2.04 10.93
N ASP A 33 9.56 1.68 11.36
CA ASP A 33 10.56 1.00 10.51
C ASP A 33 10.84 1.75 9.20
N LEU A 34 11.39 2.95 9.35
CA LEU A 34 11.64 3.90 8.27
C LEU A 34 12.91 3.58 7.45
N ASN A 35 13.57 2.46 7.71
CA ASN A 35 14.89 2.11 7.18
C ASN A 35 14.93 1.96 5.65
N ARG A 36 13.79 1.70 5.02
CA ARG A 36 13.69 1.40 3.58
C ARG A 36 12.76 2.36 2.84
N MET A 37 12.92 3.65 3.12
CA MET A 37 12.29 4.71 2.34
C MET A 37 13.15 5.11 1.14
N ASN A 38 12.49 5.40 0.04
CA ASN A 38 13.08 6.01 -1.15
C ASN A 38 12.50 7.42 -1.29
N PHE A 39 13.36 8.43 -1.44
CA PHE A 39 12.92 9.80 -1.67
C PHE A 39 13.00 10.14 -3.16
N ARG A 40 11.84 10.17 -3.83
CA ARG A 40 11.70 10.49 -5.25
C ARG A 40 10.26 10.89 -5.57
N THR A 41 10.06 11.62 -6.66
CA THR A 41 8.71 11.83 -7.20
C THR A 41 8.11 10.49 -7.63
N LEU A 42 6.89 10.20 -7.18
CA LEU A 42 6.14 9.03 -7.59
C LEU A 42 5.07 9.42 -8.60
N ASP A 43 5.13 8.81 -9.78
CA ASP A 43 4.04 8.81 -10.74
C ASP A 43 2.83 8.00 -10.23
N PHE A 44 1.75 8.00 -11.02
CA PHE A 44 0.53 7.28 -10.67
C PHE A 44 0.77 5.79 -10.37
N ASN A 45 1.51 5.09 -11.24
CA ASN A 45 1.73 3.65 -11.11
C ASN A 45 2.62 3.32 -9.90
N ALA A 46 3.66 4.10 -9.66
CA ALA A 46 4.52 3.98 -8.48
C ALA A 46 3.73 4.19 -7.18
N ARG A 47 2.81 5.17 -7.15
CA ARG A 47 1.90 5.38 -6.01
C ARG A 47 1.01 4.17 -5.76
N MET A 48 0.39 3.61 -6.80
CA MET A 48 -0.47 2.43 -6.68
C MET A 48 0.31 1.21 -6.18
N LYS A 49 1.52 1.02 -6.71
CA LYS A 49 2.45 -0.03 -6.27
C LYS A 49 2.85 0.14 -4.80
N ASN A 50 2.97 1.38 -4.30
CA ASN A 50 3.31 1.61 -2.90
C ASN A 50 2.23 1.07 -1.94
N PHE A 51 0.96 0.98 -2.35
CA PHE A 51 -0.13 0.38 -1.56
C PHE A 51 -0.14 -1.15 -1.57
N ALA A 52 0.61 -1.81 -2.47
CA ALA A 52 0.45 -3.24 -2.77
C ALA A 52 0.62 -4.18 -1.57
N ARG A 53 1.30 -3.73 -0.52
CA ARG A 53 1.58 -4.50 0.70
C ARG A 53 0.65 -4.18 1.87
N LEU A 54 -0.15 -3.12 1.79
CA LEU A 54 -0.98 -2.64 2.89
C LEU A 54 -2.14 -3.57 3.22
N THR A 55 -2.66 -4.35 2.29
CA THR A 55 -3.76 -5.27 2.58
C THR A 55 -3.84 -6.36 1.53
N LYS A 56 -4.42 -7.50 1.91
CA LYS A 56 -4.81 -8.59 1.00
C LYS A 56 -6.30 -8.58 0.68
N TYR A 57 -7.09 -7.76 1.37
CA TYR A 57 -8.55 -7.78 1.31
C TYR A 57 -9.04 -6.77 0.27
N LYS A 58 -9.82 -7.25 -0.70
CA LYS A 58 -10.38 -6.41 -1.76
C LYS A 58 -11.22 -5.25 -1.22
N SER A 59 -12.06 -5.51 -0.21
CA SER A 59 -12.90 -4.49 0.43
C SER A 59 -12.10 -3.32 1.01
N MET A 60 -10.93 -3.59 1.59
CA MET A 60 -10.03 -2.53 2.08
C MET A 60 -9.40 -1.74 0.92
N VAL A 61 -9.12 -2.39 -0.20
CA VAL A 61 -8.63 -1.72 -1.40
C VAL A 61 -9.72 -0.84 -2.01
N GLU A 62 -10.99 -1.25 -1.99
CA GLU A 62 -12.13 -0.45 -2.42
C GLU A 62 -12.23 0.84 -1.58
N VAL A 63 -12.21 0.73 -0.23
CA VAL A 63 -12.23 1.89 0.68
C VAL A 63 -11.05 2.84 0.42
N MET A 64 -9.83 2.32 0.35
CA MET A 64 -8.64 3.14 0.05
C MET A 64 -8.73 3.81 -1.32
N SER A 65 -9.28 3.12 -2.32
CA SER A 65 -9.39 3.65 -3.68
C SER A 65 -10.39 4.79 -3.77
N VAL A 66 -11.52 4.72 -3.05
CA VAL A 66 -12.48 5.84 -2.94
C VAL A 66 -11.78 7.08 -2.41
N GLU A 67 -11.10 6.98 -1.27
CA GLU A 67 -10.45 8.15 -0.65
C GLU A 67 -9.26 8.66 -1.47
N TYR A 68 -8.46 7.76 -2.03
CA TYR A 68 -7.30 8.15 -2.82
C TYR A 68 -7.68 8.76 -4.18
N ALA A 69 -8.77 8.30 -4.80
CA ALA A 69 -9.33 8.88 -6.01
C ALA A 69 -9.79 10.33 -5.80
N LYS A 70 -10.46 10.62 -4.68
CA LYS A 70 -10.82 12.00 -4.28
C LYS A 70 -9.57 12.88 -4.17
N CYS A 71 -8.52 12.41 -3.47
CA CYS A 71 -7.28 13.17 -3.34
C CYS A 71 -6.59 13.46 -4.68
N MET A 72 -6.66 12.53 -5.64
CA MET A 72 -6.04 12.66 -6.96
C MET A 72 -6.93 13.34 -8.01
N GLN A 73 -8.22 13.57 -7.71
CA GLN A 73 -9.22 14.02 -8.68
C GLN A 73 -9.27 13.10 -9.92
N LEU A 74 -9.25 11.78 -9.68
CA LEU A 74 -9.31 10.76 -10.72
C LEU A 74 -10.57 9.90 -10.57
N PRO A 75 -11.05 9.24 -11.64
CA PRO A 75 -12.14 8.27 -11.54
C PRO A 75 -11.78 7.11 -10.60
N TYR A 76 -12.74 6.70 -9.76
CA TYR A 76 -12.60 5.57 -8.84
C TYR A 76 -12.09 4.31 -9.54
N ASP A 77 -12.70 3.92 -10.66
CA ASP A 77 -12.35 2.68 -11.37
C ASP A 77 -10.90 2.66 -11.84
N LYS A 78 -10.36 3.82 -12.25
CA LYS A 78 -8.95 3.94 -12.65
C LYS A 78 -8.02 3.64 -11.47
N VAL A 79 -8.31 4.21 -10.31
CA VAL A 79 -7.52 4.02 -9.08
C VAL A 79 -7.66 2.60 -8.55
N PHE A 80 -8.91 2.12 -8.45
CA PHE A 80 -9.22 0.79 -7.94
C PHE A 80 -8.56 -0.30 -8.78
N ASN A 81 -8.74 -0.27 -10.10
CA ASN A 81 -8.16 -1.29 -10.98
C ASN A 81 -6.64 -1.30 -10.90
N ALA A 82 -5.99 -0.14 -10.86
CA ALA A 82 -4.54 -0.05 -10.73
C ALA A 82 -4.04 -0.54 -9.37
N MET A 83 -4.65 -0.09 -8.26
CA MET A 83 -4.29 -0.49 -6.91
C MET A 83 -4.49 -2.00 -6.71
N TRP A 84 -5.65 -2.53 -7.13
CA TRP A 84 -5.97 -3.94 -6.98
C TRP A 84 -5.07 -4.84 -7.82
N ASN A 85 -4.70 -4.42 -9.03
CA ASN A 85 -3.74 -5.14 -9.86
C ASN A 85 -2.38 -5.27 -9.16
N GLU A 86 -1.86 -4.19 -8.57
CA GLU A 86 -0.59 -4.22 -7.85
C GLU A 86 -0.64 -5.10 -6.60
N VAL A 87 -1.74 -5.05 -5.84
CA VAL A 87 -1.97 -5.98 -4.70
C VAL A 87 -1.95 -7.43 -5.19
N ARG A 88 -2.70 -7.77 -6.26
CA ARG A 88 -2.74 -9.13 -6.81
C ARG A 88 -1.36 -9.61 -7.28
N LYS A 89 -0.62 -8.77 -8.00
CA LYS A 89 0.76 -9.10 -8.46
C LYS A 89 1.68 -9.38 -7.28
N PHE A 90 1.64 -8.53 -6.25
CA PHE A 90 2.43 -8.72 -5.04
C PHE A 90 2.07 -10.04 -4.34
N ARG A 91 0.77 -10.30 -4.13
CA ARG A 91 0.27 -11.52 -3.51
C ARG A 91 0.66 -12.78 -4.28
N ALA A 92 0.50 -12.78 -5.60
CA ALA A 92 0.89 -13.93 -6.44
C ALA A 92 2.39 -14.23 -6.31
N SER A 93 3.24 -13.21 -6.34
CA SER A 93 4.69 -13.37 -6.16
C SER A 93 5.04 -13.88 -4.75
N PHE A 94 4.41 -13.31 -3.72
CA PHE A 94 4.60 -13.71 -2.33
C PHE A 94 4.18 -15.17 -2.09
N ASP A 95 3.01 -15.55 -2.58
CA ASP A 95 2.48 -16.91 -2.41
C ASP A 95 3.30 -17.93 -3.20
N ARG A 96 3.78 -17.60 -4.40
CA ARG A 96 4.74 -18.43 -5.15
C ARG A 96 6.03 -18.64 -4.34
N LYS A 97 6.63 -17.58 -3.82
CA LYS A 97 7.85 -17.66 -3.00
C LYS A 97 7.63 -18.55 -1.77
N ARG A 98 6.48 -18.41 -1.09
CA ARG A 98 6.12 -19.23 0.07
C ARG A 98 5.96 -20.72 -0.29
N LYS A 99 5.33 -21.03 -1.42
CA LYS A 99 5.21 -22.41 -1.92
C LYS A 99 6.57 -23.04 -2.19
N ILE A 100 7.45 -22.31 -2.88
CA ILE A 100 8.82 -22.79 -3.18
C ILE A 100 9.59 -23.07 -1.89
N LYS A 101 9.55 -22.16 -0.91
CA LYS A 101 10.19 -22.38 0.40
C LYS A 101 9.70 -23.66 1.07
N LYS A 102 8.38 -23.85 1.12
CA LYS A 102 7.77 -25.06 1.68
C LYS A 102 8.22 -26.34 0.95
N MET A 103 8.34 -26.29 -0.38
CA MET A 103 8.84 -27.42 -1.18
C MET A 103 10.31 -27.75 -0.88
N LEU A 104 11.12 -26.73 -0.56
CA LEU A 104 12.54 -26.86 -0.22
C LEU A 104 12.78 -27.13 1.27
N GLY A 105 11.72 -27.26 2.10
CA GLY A 105 11.85 -27.43 3.55
C GLY A 105 12.35 -26.19 4.31
N LEU A 106 12.20 -24.99 3.71
CA LEU A 106 12.58 -23.68 4.27
C LEU A 106 11.39 -22.86 4.78
#